data_AF-E3J275-F1
#
_entry.id   AF-E3J275-F1
#
_cell.length_a   1.000
_cell.length_b   1.000
_cell.length_c   1.000
_cell.angle_alpha   90.00
_cell.angle_beta   90.00
_cell.angle_gamma   90.00
#
_symmetry.space_group_name_H-M   'P 1'
#
loop_
_entity.id
_entity.type
_entity.pdbx_description
1 polymer ?
#
loop_
_entity_poly.entity_id
_entity_poly.type
_entity_poly.pdbx_seq_one_letter_code
_entity_poly.pdbx_strand_id
1 'polypeptide(L)'
;MHIFSSGDPELWRTPETGPALVLVTLLPTGECEVTIHPGADVEDVTAALAVVPAGAVFVEHFNDVEAVLLFRRNPAGPPAPEIVPWVPVSPLVPTAAGVSRP
;
A
#
# COMPACT_ATOMS: atom_id res chain seq x y z
N MET A 1 33.50 8.08 16.59
CA MET A 1 32.59 7.70 15.49
C MET A 1 31.23 8.29 15.80
N HIS A 2 30.79 9.29 15.03
CA HIS A 2 29.41 9.76 15.04
C HIS A 2 28.82 9.31 13.70
N ILE A 3 28.01 8.26 13.71
CA ILE A 3 27.45 7.64 12.49
C ILE A 3 26.08 8.20 12.10
N PHE A 4 25.51 9.09 12.90
CA PHE A 4 24.28 9.80 12.56
C PHE A 4 24.39 11.27 13.01
N SER A 5 24.45 12.18 12.04
CA SER A 5 24.17 13.60 12.28
C SER A 5 22.66 13.74 12.43
N SER A 6 22.19 14.02 13.65
CA SER A 6 20.77 14.23 13.99
C SER A 6 20.24 15.60 13.51
N GLY A 7 20.55 15.97 12.27
CA GLY A 7 20.47 17.36 11.82
C GLY A 7 19.44 17.67 10.75
N ASP A 8 18.81 16.66 10.14
CA ASP A 8 17.96 16.93 8.98
C ASP A 8 16.61 16.21 9.12
N PRO A 9 15.56 16.94 9.56
CA PRO A 9 14.24 16.38 9.78
C PRO A 9 13.53 15.99 8.49
N GLU A 10 14.14 16.15 7.31
CA GLU A 10 13.55 15.83 6.02
C GLU A 10 14.19 14.60 5.33
N LEU A 11 15.13 13.88 5.98
CA LEU A 11 15.75 12.68 5.39
C LEU A 11 14.77 11.50 5.16
N TRP A 12 13.58 11.54 5.76
CA TRP A 12 12.52 10.57 5.50
C TRP A 12 11.57 11.01 4.39
N ARG A 13 11.67 12.26 3.91
CA ARG A 13 10.90 12.73 2.76
C ARG A 13 11.56 12.28 1.47
N THR A 14 10.72 12.01 0.47
CA THR A 14 11.16 11.83 -0.91
C THR A 14 11.89 13.09 -1.38
N PRO A 15 13.16 13.01 -1.82
CA PRO A 15 13.86 14.17 -2.35
C PRO A 15 13.18 14.66 -3.62
N GLU A 16 12.92 15.96 -3.73
CA GLU A 16 12.25 16.61 -4.90
C GLU A 16 12.99 16.38 -6.23
N THR A 17 14.21 15.87 -6.18
CA THR A 17 15.03 15.50 -7.34
C THR A 17 15.68 14.14 -7.07
N GLY A 18 15.15 13.10 -7.70
CA GLY A 18 15.60 11.72 -7.55
C GLY A 18 14.83 10.76 -8.46
N PRO A 19 15.24 9.48 -8.54
CA PRO A 19 14.45 8.45 -9.20
C PRO A 19 13.10 8.28 -8.48
N ALA A 20 12.05 7.93 -9.22
CA ALA A 20 10.73 7.67 -8.62
C ALA A 20 10.83 6.58 -7.55
N LEU A 21 10.30 6.84 -6.36
CA LEU A 21 10.30 5.89 -5.25
C LEU A 21 9.11 4.92 -5.29
N VAL A 22 8.14 5.16 -6.17
CA VAL A 22 7.08 4.21 -6.48
C VAL A 22 7.03 3.97 -7.99
N LEU A 23 7.08 2.70 -8.39
CA LEU A 23 7.03 2.29 -9.78
C LEU A 23 5.80 1.41 -10.03
N VAL A 24 5.09 1.67 -11.12
CA VAL A 24 3.96 0.84 -11.57
C VAL A 24 4.36 0.16 -12.87
N THR A 25 4.35 -1.18 -12.88
CA THR A 25 4.69 -2.00 -14.04
C THR A 25 3.48 -2.84 -14.44
N LEU A 26 3.06 -2.74 -15.71
CA LEU A 26 2.06 -3.64 -16.27
C LEU A 26 2.76 -4.86 -16.90
N LEU A 27 2.49 -6.03 -16.35
CA LEU A 27 3.04 -7.30 -16.82
C LEU A 27 2.29 -7.79 -18.07
N PRO A 28 2.95 -8.57 -18.95
CA PRO A 28 2.30 -9.17 -20.13
C PRO A 28 1.12 -10.09 -19.77
N THR A 29 1.09 -10.63 -18.56
CA THR A 29 0.00 -11.45 -18.00
C THR A 29 -1.27 -10.64 -17.69
N GLY A 30 -1.20 -9.31 -17.77
CA GLY A 30 -2.28 -8.40 -17.39
C GLY A 30 -2.32 -8.09 -15.89
N GLU A 31 -1.32 -8.54 -15.14
CA GLU A 31 -1.09 -8.17 -13.75
C GLU A 31 -0.37 -6.81 -13.67
N CYS A 32 -0.55 -6.13 -12.56
CA CYS A 32 0.04 -4.84 -12.29
C CYS A 32 0.88 -4.94 -11.02
N GLU A 33 2.17 -4.68 -11.16
CA GLU A 33 3.14 -4.67 -10.08
C GLU A 33 3.36 -3.23 -9.62
N VAL A 34 3.31 -2.98 -8.31
CA VAL A 34 3.61 -1.70 -7.69
C VAL A 34 4.79 -1.89 -6.75
N THR A 35 5.94 -1.33 -7.10
CA THR A 35 7.17 -1.40 -6.30
C THR A 35 7.33 -0.12 -5.51
N ILE A 36 7.49 -0.23 -4.20
CA ILE A 36 7.60 0.88 -3.25
C ILE A 36 8.97 0.81 -2.59
N HIS A 37 9.80 1.81 -2.85
CA HIS A 37 11.11 1.96 -2.22
C HIS A 37 10.98 2.71 -0.87
N PRO A 38 11.88 2.43 0.09
CA PRO A 38 11.92 3.18 1.35
C PRO A 38 12.03 4.69 1.12
N GLY A 39 11.25 5.45 1.87
CA GLY A 39 11.20 6.92 1.75
C GLY A 39 10.17 7.44 0.75
N ALA A 40 9.43 6.55 0.06
CA ALA A 40 8.21 6.93 -0.67
C ALA A 40 7.19 7.52 0.31
N ASP A 41 6.60 8.66 -0.06
CA ASP A 41 5.54 9.26 0.73
C ASP A 41 4.15 8.73 0.36
N VAL A 42 3.14 9.15 1.13
CA VAL A 42 1.74 8.72 0.93
C VAL A 42 1.19 9.24 -0.39
N GLU A 43 1.62 10.41 -0.85
CA GLU A 43 1.14 11.01 -2.10
C GLU A 43 1.62 10.21 -3.30
N ASP A 44 2.90 9.80 -3.31
CA ASP A 44 3.50 8.92 -4.32
C ASP A 44 2.79 7.56 -4.39
N VAL A 45 2.58 6.93 -3.23
CA VAL A 45 1.91 5.62 -3.17
C VAL A 45 0.46 5.74 -3.65
N THR A 46 -0.25 6.79 -3.22
CA THR A 46 -1.65 7.01 -3.64
C THR A 46 -1.74 7.30 -5.13
N ALA A 47 -0.83 8.11 -5.67
CA ALA A 47 -0.76 8.40 -7.10
C ALA A 47 -0.47 7.13 -7.92
N ALA A 48 0.45 6.28 -7.47
CA ALA A 48 0.74 5.00 -8.10
C ALA A 48 -0.48 4.06 -8.09
N LEU A 49 -1.18 3.94 -6.96
CA LEU A 49 -2.39 3.14 -6.84
C LEU A 49 -3.54 3.66 -7.72
N ALA A 50 -3.59 4.96 -7.99
CA ALA A 50 -4.58 5.53 -8.92
C ALA A 50 -4.36 5.12 -10.39
N VAL A 51 -3.15 4.66 -10.75
CA VAL A 51 -2.83 4.15 -12.09
C VAL A 51 -3.20 2.66 -12.23
N VAL A 52 -3.30 1.94 -11.12
CA VAL A 52 -3.71 0.53 -11.11
C VAL A 52 -5.14 0.41 -11.69
N PRO A 53 -5.42 -0.57 -12.57
CA PRO A 53 -6.75 -0.71 -13.16
C PRO A 53 -7.85 -0.79 -12.10
N ALA A 54 -8.91 0.00 -12.28
CA ALA A 54 -10.04 0.00 -11.36
C ALA A 54 -10.64 -1.42 -11.20
N GLY A 55 -10.86 -1.82 -9.95
CA GLY A 55 -11.33 -3.16 -9.62
C GLY A 55 -10.27 -4.27 -9.70
N ALA A 56 -9.00 -3.93 -9.90
CA ALA A 56 -7.92 -4.86 -9.63
C ALA A 56 -7.88 -5.19 -8.13
N VAL A 57 -7.56 -6.44 -7.82
CA VAL A 57 -7.52 -6.97 -6.47
C VAL A 57 -6.06 -7.21 -6.11
N PHE A 58 -5.69 -6.78 -4.90
CA PHE A 58 -4.39 -7.12 -4.33
C PHE A 58 -4.31 -8.63 -4.11
N VAL A 59 -3.27 -9.27 -4.65
CA VAL A 59 -3.09 -10.72 -4.61
C VAL A 59 -2.08 -11.09 -3.54
N GLU A 60 -0.91 -10.45 -3.59
CA GLU A 60 0.22 -10.78 -2.74
C GLU A 60 1.24 -9.64 -2.69
N HIS A 61 2.12 -9.70 -1.70
CA HIS A 61 3.28 -8.82 -1.62
C HIS A 61 4.57 -9.64 -1.54
N PHE A 62 5.65 -9.07 -2.07
CA PHE A 62 7.00 -9.60 -1.97
C PHE A 62 7.94 -8.58 -1.34
N ASN A 63 9.07 -9.10 -0.86
CA ASN A 63 10.17 -8.36 -0.25
C ASN A 63 9.80 -7.58 1.03
N ASP A 64 10.79 -7.40 1.89
CA ASP A 64 10.62 -6.76 3.21
C ASP A 64 11.11 -5.30 3.22
N VAL A 65 12.10 -4.97 2.37
CA VAL A 65 12.70 -3.63 2.30
C VAL A 65 12.10 -2.81 1.15
N GLU A 66 12.03 -3.38 -0.05
CA GLU A 66 11.36 -2.78 -1.19
C GLU A 66 10.05 -3.51 -1.41
N ALA A 67 8.94 -2.98 -0.89
CA ALA A 67 7.68 -3.68 -0.94
C ALA A 67 7.17 -3.74 -2.38
N VAL A 68 6.96 -4.95 -2.88
CA VAL A 68 6.36 -5.18 -4.21
C VAL A 68 4.94 -5.67 -4.00
N LEU A 69 3.95 -4.96 -4.52
CA LEU A 69 2.53 -5.32 -4.45
C LEU A 69 2.06 -5.82 -5.81
N LEU A 70 1.47 -7.00 -5.86
CA LEU A 70 0.91 -7.55 -7.09
C LEU A 70 -0.61 -7.40 -7.10
N PHE A 71 -1.12 -6.78 -8.14
CA PHE A 71 -2.54 -6.61 -8.41
C PHE A 71 -2.94 -7.37 -9.67
N ARG A 72 -4.10 -8.02 -9.61
CA ARG A 72 -4.68 -8.70 -10.76
C ARG A 72 -6.07 -8.18 -11.04
N ARG A 73 -6.44 -8.03 -12.32
CA ARG A 73 -7.83 -7.74 -12.68
C ARG A 73 -8.76 -8.79 -12.11
N ASN A 74 -9.84 -8.34 -11.48
CA ASN A 74 -10.88 -9.25 -11.03
C ASN A 74 -11.47 -10.01 -12.23
N PRO A 75 -11.37 -11.36 -12.28
CA PRO A 75 -11.95 -12.14 -13.37
C PRO A 75 -13.48 -12.05 -13.44
N ALA A 76 -14.15 -11.66 -12.35
CA ALA A 76 -15.59 -11.39 -12.32
C ALA A 76 -15.97 -10.01 -12.88
N GLY A 77 -15.00 -9.22 -13.36
CA GLY A 77 -15.19 -7.82 -13.75
C GLY A 77 -15.00 -6.85 -12.57
N PRO A 78 -14.94 -5.53 -12.83
CA PRO A 78 -14.83 -4.55 -11.76
C PRO A 78 -16.01 -4.70 -10.79
N PRO A 79 -15.79 -4.58 -9.47
CA PRO A 79 -16.89 -4.58 -8.52
C PRO A 79 -17.86 -3.47 -8.92
N ALA A 80 -19.17 -3.74 -8.82
CA ALA A 80 -20.16 -2.67 -8.94
C ALA A 80 -19.78 -1.57 -7.95
N PRO A 81 -19.95 -0.27 -8.28
CA PRO A 81 -19.67 0.79 -7.34
C PRO A 81 -20.54 0.55 -6.09
N GLU A 82 -19.92 0.05 -5.02
CA GLU A 82 -20.57 -0.07 -3.74
C GLU A 82 -20.84 1.36 -3.28
N ILE A 83 -22.10 1.78 -3.39
CA ILE A 83 -22.62 2.87 -2.56
C ILE A 83 -22.66 2.28 -1.15
N VAL A 84 -21.51 2.24 -0.48
CA VAL A 84 -21.47 2.03 0.96
C VAL A 84 -22.05 3.30 1.57
N PRO A 85 -23.23 3.27 2.22
CA PRO A 85 -23.62 4.39 3.05
C PRO A 85 -22.50 4.59 4.07
N TRP A 86 -22.03 5.83 4.22
CA TRP A 86 -21.04 6.17 5.23
C TRP A 86 -21.60 5.78 6.62
N VAL A 87 -21.24 4.59 7.08
CA VAL A 87 -21.50 4.17 8.45
C VAL A 87 -20.25 4.59 9.22
N PRO A 88 -20.35 5.50 10.21
CA PRO A 88 -19.20 5.81 11.04
C PRO A 88 -18.71 4.52 11.70
N VAL A 89 -17.41 4.25 11.57
CA VAL A 89 -16.74 3.07 12.14
C VAL A 89 -17.05 3.04 13.64
N SER A 90 -17.95 2.14 14.05
CA SER A 90 -18.03 1.76 15.46
C SER A 90 -16.75 0.99 15.79
N PRO A 91 -16.00 1.34 16.85
CA PRO A 91 -14.77 0.64 17.16
C PRO A 91 -15.13 -0.81 17.51
N LEU A 92 -14.65 -1.74 16.68
CA LEU A 92 -14.66 -3.17 16.97
C LEU A 92 -13.81 -3.38 18.24
N VAL A 93 -14.48 -3.46 19.39
CA VAL A 93 -13.86 -3.96 20.62
C VAL A 93 -13.53 -5.43 20.38
N PRO A 94 -12.27 -5.87 20.54
CA PRO A 94 -11.94 -7.28 20.40
C PRO A 94 -12.70 -8.08 21.47
N THR A 95 -13.49 -9.06 21.06
CA THR A 95 -14.10 -10.01 22.00
C THR A 95 -12.98 -10.87 22.58
N ALA A 96 -12.52 -10.53 23.78
CA ALA A 96 -11.58 -11.36 24.51
C ALA A 96 -12.30 -12.66 24.90
N ALA A 97 -11.83 -13.79 24.37
CA ALA A 97 -12.30 -15.12 24.72
C ALA A 97 -12.19 -15.32 26.23
N GLY A 98 -13.33 -15.37 26.91
CA GLY A 98 -13.42 -15.67 28.34
C GLY A 98 -13.04 -17.12 28.61
N VAL A 99 -11.78 -17.37 28.94
CA VAL A 99 -11.37 -18.60 29.61
C VAL A 99 -11.77 -18.47 31.07
N SER A 100 -12.87 -19.11 31.45
CA SER A 100 -13.15 -19.39 32.86
C SER A 100 -12.18 -20.49 33.32
N ARG A 101 -11.33 -20.18 34.31
CA ARG A 101 -10.60 -21.20 35.06
C ARG A 101 -11.35 -21.53 36.36
N PRO A 102 -11.35 -22.80 36.79
CA PRO A 102 -11.92 -23.23 38.07
C PRO A 102 -11.13 -22.71 39.28
#